data_AF-A0A6I2XW74-F1
#
_entry.id   AF-A0A6I2XW74-F1
#
_cell.length_a   1.000
_cell.length_b   1.000
_cell.length_c   1.000
_cell.angle_alpha   90.00
_cell.angle_beta   90.00
_cell.angle_gamma   90.00
#
_symmetry.space_group_name_H-M   'P 1'
#
loop_
_entity.id
_entity.type
_entity.pdbx_description
1 polymer ?
#
loop_
_entity_poly.entity_id
_entity_poly.type
_entity_poly.pdbx_seq_one_letter_code
_entity_poly.pdbx_strand_id
1 'polypeptide(L)'
;MTVGRTIVFVHGKGGFESRQSWLGPLNSGLSALGYPVIGAHGDRIIEADYLVALLEGAEGHTPAIEWIEPEPRTRHANWADYLVRREALAEAIERSRNNPRPLHAGLVSDTPLPDAIAGTMEAVATYRGSSRHRHAAWRAVLGALPETGRITVVAHSLGSILMIDLLTRLPPGLQIDLLVTIGSPMGVKALRAHHHGIDTAAGFPSDRVLSWLNVYDPGDIITIGRGASPFFKAALDAPVNTGASHSLTGYMSHPVVAAAVGFKMFGDRAGERSVGVPSRRLDPRWDPLLLRFAYTQQLWATCDTGKWGFRRNLDAARRVLARRTVDDIRRRHDTLAGEVSELSPLNPSRAPTEADLLIHAAGLVRGQMSDSQLVVAGVDFLLAPALPPFDLDIAGSHGHEALEALFEQVRRPSSEHSGPDLAQAVIAAVKEAKAALQESGFRWGPVLITAGIGMLAATGVGLAIAVPAGLAGAAAIASTLATFGPGGMVGGIATLTALTGAASVMTGVGVAVELSPQDPRYELVREAMATQLADQTAAQLRTSVAGMLAVLSAQGRLGLASDADSIEGLLLRTDALVQHERGLHAEIAPGRPGTKAWNAKARVISRALASLERHAGGSDPAVVQRAVIRREIEEG
;
A
#
# COMPACT_ATOMS: atom_id res chain seq x y z
N MET A 1 -34.17 -7.70 -16.17
CA MET A 1 -34.78 -6.49 -15.58
C MET A 1 -33.73 -5.85 -14.68
N THR A 2 -33.17 -4.70 -15.08
CA THR A 2 -32.23 -3.95 -14.22
C THR A 2 -33.01 -3.39 -13.04
N VAL A 3 -32.69 -3.83 -11.82
CA VAL A 3 -33.26 -3.27 -10.59
C VAL A 3 -32.87 -1.79 -10.53
N GLY A 4 -33.85 -0.90 -10.44
CA GLY A 4 -33.61 0.54 -10.32
C GLY A 4 -32.78 0.85 -9.07
N ARG A 5 -31.78 1.72 -9.19
CA ARG A 5 -30.89 2.07 -8.08
C ARG A 5 -31.55 3.12 -7.21
N THR A 6 -31.20 3.18 -5.93
CA THR A 6 -31.77 4.17 -5.01
C THR A 6 -30.69 5.14 -4.55
N ILE A 7 -30.92 6.44 -4.75
CA ILE A 7 -30.12 7.52 -4.19
C ILE A 7 -30.97 8.34 -3.21
N VAL A 8 -30.38 8.66 -2.07
CA VAL A 8 -30.98 9.47 -1.01
C VAL A 8 -30.16 10.73 -0.82
N PHE A 9 -30.81 11.89 -0.84
CA PHE A 9 -30.22 13.15 -0.45
C PHE A 9 -30.76 13.57 0.93
N VAL A 10 -29.86 13.82 1.88
CA VAL A 10 -30.19 14.32 3.22
C VAL A 10 -29.81 15.79 3.28
N HIS A 11 -30.82 16.65 3.46
CA HIS A 11 -30.67 18.10 3.37
C HIS A 11 -29.78 18.69 4.48
N GLY A 12 -29.29 19.91 4.27
CA GLY A 12 -28.58 20.67 5.29
C GLY A 12 -29.53 21.50 6.16
N LYS A 13 -28.96 22.42 6.96
CA LYS A 13 -29.73 23.35 7.80
C LYS A 13 -30.65 24.31 7.03
N GLY A 14 -30.46 24.45 5.71
CA GLY A 14 -31.29 25.28 4.83
C GLY A 14 -32.65 24.67 4.51
N GLY A 15 -32.87 23.40 4.87
CA GLY A 15 -34.12 22.67 4.61
C GLY A 15 -34.19 22.15 3.18
N PHE A 16 -35.42 21.93 2.70
CA PHE A 16 -35.68 21.53 1.32
C PHE A 16 -35.00 22.47 0.31
N GLU A 17 -34.05 21.90 -0.44
CA GLU A 17 -33.48 22.51 -1.62
C GLU A 17 -34.06 21.80 -2.84
N SER A 18 -34.33 22.54 -3.93
CA SER A 18 -34.91 21.95 -5.13
C SER A 18 -34.03 20.81 -5.66
N ARG A 19 -34.64 19.71 -6.13
CA ARG A 19 -33.90 18.59 -6.73
C ARG A 19 -32.85 19.01 -7.75
N GLN A 20 -33.12 20.07 -8.51
CA GLN A 20 -32.22 20.60 -9.53
C GLN A 20 -30.92 21.18 -8.94
N SER A 21 -30.90 21.68 -7.70
CA SER A 21 -29.74 22.34 -7.10
C SER A 21 -28.61 21.37 -6.74
N TRP A 22 -28.94 20.09 -6.52
CA TRP A 22 -27.98 19.04 -6.18
C TRP A 22 -27.84 17.99 -7.29
N LEU A 23 -28.95 17.51 -7.86
CA LEU A 23 -28.93 16.45 -8.85
C LEU A 23 -28.43 16.94 -10.21
N GLY A 24 -28.73 18.19 -10.59
CA GLY A 24 -28.28 18.80 -11.84
C GLY A 24 -26.75 18.86 -11.94
N PRO A 25 -26.05 19.46 -10.96
CA PRO A 25 -24.59 19.45 -10.90
C PRO A 25 -23.99 18.05 -10.87
N LEU A 26 -24.57 17.14 -10.08
CA LEU A 26 -24.11 15.75 -10.01
C LEU A 26 -24.21 15.04 -11.36
N ASN A 27 -25.36 15.13 -12.04
CA ASN A 27 -25.56 14.54 -13.36
C ASN A 27 -24.66 15.18 -14.42
N SER A 28 -24.35 16.46 -14.30
CA SER A 28 -23.38 17.14 -15.16
C SER A 28 -21.98 16.55 -14.97
N GLY A 29 -21.54 16.37 -13.72
CA GLY A 29 -20.26 15.72 -13.39
C GLY A 29 -20.21 14.25 -13.82
N LEU A 30 -21.30 13.50 -13.60
CA LEU A 30 -21.42 12.11 -14.05
C LEU A 30 -21.25 12.03 -15.58
N SER A 31 -21.96 12.87 -16.32
CA SER A 31 -21.87 12.94 -17.78
C SER A 31 -20.47 13.32 -18.26
N ALA A 32 -19.79 14.25 -17.57
CA ALA A 32 -18.41 14.63 -17.88
C ALA A 32 -17.41 13.48 -17.67
N LEU A 33 -17.67 12.61 -16.69
CA LEU A 33 -16.95 11.36 -16.46
C LEU A 33 -17.50 10.19 -17.30
N GLY A 34 -18.41 10.50 -18.22
CA GLY A 34 -19.08 9.60 -19.14
C GLY A 34 -20.19 8.76 -18.53
N TYR A 35 -20.43 8.78 -17.20
CA TYR A 35 -21.41 7.93 -16.52
C TYR A 35 -22.85 8.24 -16.95
N PRO A 36 -23.79 7.26 -16.84
CA PRO A 36 -25.21 7.55 -17.01
C PRO A 36 -25.69 8.61 -16.02
N VAL A 37 -26.67 9.42 -16.44
CA VAL A 37 -27.35 10.36 -15.54
C VAL A 37 -28.36 9.62 -14.69
N ILE A 38 -28.44 10.00 -13.42
CA ILE A 38 -29.41 9.45 -12.46
C ILE A 38 -30.80 9.97 -12.80
N GLY A 39 -31.77 9.05 -12.83
CA GLY A 39 -33.18 9.34 -13.12
C GLY A 39 -33.64 9.00 -14.54
N ALA A 40 -32.72 8.65 -15.44
CA ALA A 40 -33.06 8.21 -16.81
C ALA A 40 -33.53 6.75 -16.89
N HIS A 41 -33.22 5.91 -15.89
CA HIS A 41 -33.39 4.45 -15.95
C HIS A 41 -34.27 3.86 -14.85
N GLY A 42 -35.26 4.61 -14.34
CA GLY A 42 -36.13 4.14 -13.26
C GLY A 42 -35.45 4.11 -11.89
N ASP A 43 -34.39 4.91 -11.71
CA ASP A 43 -33.74 5.10 -10.42
C ASP A 43 -34.69 5.79 -9.44
N ARG A 44 -34.70 5.33 -8.19
CA ARG A 44 -35.48 5.93 -7.11
C ARG A 44 -34.66 7.04 -6.46
N ILE A 45 -35.18 8.27 -6.51
CA ILE A 45 -34.57 9.46 -5.90
C ILE A 45 -35.40 9.83 -4.68
N ILE A 46 -34.77 9.85 -3.51
CA ILE A 46 -35.40 10.18 -2.22
C ILE A 46 -34.75 11.44 -1.66
N GLU A 47 -35.56 12.39 -1.21
CA GLU A 47 -35.12 13.63 -0.57
C GLU A 47 -35.63 13.61 0.87
N ALA A 48 -34.71 13.53 1.83
CA ALA A 48 -35.01 13.42 3.25
C ALA A 48 -34.82 14.80 3.92
N ASP A 49 -35.93 15.53 4.05
CA ASP A 49 -35.99 16.78 4.82
C ASP A 49 -36.38 16.48 6.27
N TYR A 50 -35.67 17.13 7.19
CA TYR A 50 -35.86 16.98 8.64
C TYR A 50 -35.97 18.33 9.34
N LEU A 51 -35.81 19.46 8.63
CA LEU A 51 -35.62 20.77 9.28
C LEU A 51 -36.87 21.19 10.07
N VAL A 52 -38.06 21.02 9.49
CA VAL A 52 -39.32 21.31 10.18
C VAL A 52 -39.45 20.48 11.46
N ALA A 53 -39.24 19.17 11.35
CA ALA A 53 -39.28 18.26 12.51
C ALA A 53 -38.22 18.62 13.57
N LEU A 54 -37.04 19.09 13.15
CA LEU A 54 -35.98 19.55 14.03
C LEU A 54 -36.34 20.86 14.74
N LEU A 55 -36.98 21.82 14.08
CA LEU A 55 -37.28 23.12 14.68
C LEU A 55 -38.52 23.09 15.56
N GLU A 56 -39.58 22.38 15.14
CA GLU A 56 -40.83 22.29 15.92
C GLU A 56 -40.70 21.31 17.09
N GLY A 57 -39.96 20.22 16.85
CA GLY A 57 -39.84 19.11 17.79
C GLY A 57 -41.17 18.36 17.99
N ALA A 58 -41.08 17.06 18.24
CA ALA A 58 -42.27 16.24 18.48
C ALA A 58 -42.03 15.27 19.64
N GLU A 59 -43.05 15.09 20.48
CA GLU A 59 -43.07 13.97 21.41
C GLU A 59 -43.06 12.65 20.63
N GLY A 60 -42.36 11.66 21.17
CA GLY A 60 -42.21 10.37 20.53
C GLY A 60 -41.00 9.61 21.05
N HIS A 61 -40.98 8.32 20.76
CA HIS A 61 -39.89 7.45 21.20
C HIS A 61 -38.56 7.84 20.54
N THR A 62 -37.47 7.58 21.26
CA THR A 62 -36.13 7.60 20.67
C THR A 62 -36.04 6.46 19.65
N PRO A 63 -35.57 6.72 18.41
CA PRO A 63 -35.26 5.65 17.47
C PRO A 63 -34.25 4.66 18.06
N ALA A 64 -34.60 3.37 18.02
CA ALA A 64 -33.82 2.30 18.62
C ALA A 64 -32.49 2.09 17.88
N ILE A 65 -31.50 1.56 18.60
CA ILE A 65 -30.27 1.05 17.99
C ILE A 65 -30.61 -0.32 17.43
N GLU A 66 -30.63 -0.42 16.10
CA GLU A 66 -30.97 -1.63 15.35
C GLU A 66 -29.72 -2.44 14.99
N TRP A 67 -28.54 -1.81 15.02
CA TRP A 67 -27.28 -2.49 14.75
C TRP A 67 -26.75 -3.16 16.01
N ILE A 68 -26.57 -4.47 15.91
CA ILE A 68 -25.96 -5.29 16.94
C ILE A 68 -24.52 -5.55 16.50
N GLU A 69 -23.56 -5.20 17.36
CA GLU A 69 -22.16 -5.41 17.07
C GLU A 69 -21.90 -6.90 16.81
N PRO A 70 -21.36 -7.28 15.64
CA PRO A 70 -21.05 -8.67 15.36
C PRO A 70 -19.99 -9.22 16.32
N GLU A 71 -20.01 -10.54 16.50
CA GLU A 71 -18.94 -11.25 17.19
C GLU A 71 -17.56 -10.88 16.62
N PRO A 72 -16.48 -10.90 17.43
CA PRO A 72 -15.19 -10.35 17.02
C PRO A 72 -14.66 -10.87 15.68
N ARG A 73 -14.83 -12.16 15.36
CA ARG A 73 -14.36 -12.74 14.09
C ARG A 73 -15.07 -12.14 12.87
N THR A 74 -16.39 -12.07 12.93
CA THR A 74 -17.25 -11.51 11.87
C THR A 74 -17.03 -10.01 11.74
N ARG A 75 -16.89 -9.30 12.86
CA ARG A 75 -16.54 -7.87 12.88
C ARG A 75 -15.23 -7.57 12.16
N HIS A 76 -14.17 -8.32 12.44
CA HIS A 76 -12.89 -8.15 11.73
C HIS A 76 -13.02 -8.48 10.23
N ALA A 77 -13.92 -9.39 9.83
CA ALA A 77 -14.17 -9.70 8.42
C ALA A 77 -14.84 -8.53 7.71
N ASN A 78 -15.93 -8.02 8.29
CA ASN A 78 -16.68 -6.90 7.76
C ASN A 78 -15.78 -5.67 7.61
N TRP A 79 -14.92 -5.41 8.60
CA TRP A 79 -13.95 -4.32 8.54
C TRP A 79 -12.89 -4.49 7.45
N ALA A 80 -12.35 -5.71 7.26
CA ALA A 80 -11.39 -5.98 6.20
C ALA A 80 -12.02 -5.75 4.81
N ASP A 81 -13.22 -6.27 4.59
CA ASP A 81 -13.97 -6.05 3.34
C ASP A 81 -14.28 -4.57 3.11
N TYR A 82 -14.63 -3.85 4.17
CA TYR A 82 -14.84 -2.41 4.13
C TYR A 82 -13.58 -1.66 3.67
N LEU A 83 -12.40 -1.99 4.20
CA LEU A 83 -11.13 -1.37 3.79
C LEU A 83 -10.82 -1.61 2.31
N VAL A 84 -11.09 -2.81 1.79
CA VAL A 84 -10.94 -3.13 0.35
C VAL A 84 -11.86 -2.26 -0.50
N ARG A 85 -13.14 -2.13 -0.11
CA ARG A 85 -14.12 -1.29 -0.82
C ARG A 85 -13.75 0.20 -0.77
N ARG A 86 -13.21 0.65 0.37
CA ARG A 86 -12.75 2.04 0.56
C ARG A 86 -11.55 2.38 -0.30
N GLU A 87 -10.58 1.47 -0.44
CA GLU A 87 -9.43 1.66 -1.32
C GLU A 87 -9.87 1.77 -2.79
N ALA A 88 -10.73 0.86 -3.25
CA ALA A 88 -11.26 0.91 -4.62
C ALA A 88 -12.01 2.22 -4.92
N LEU A 89 -12.72 2.76 -3.92
CA LEU A 89 -13.36 4.06 -4.01
C LEU A 89 -12.32 5.20 -4.10
N ALA A 90 -11.26 5.18 -3.30
CA ALA A 90 -10.19 6.17 -3.33
C ALA A 90 -9.50 6.20 -4.70
N GLU A 91 -9.20 5.03 -5.27
CA GLU A 91 -8.61 4.90 -6.61
C GLU A 91 -9.53 5.47 -7.70
N ALA A 92 -10.83 5.15 -7.65
CA ALA A 92 -11.81 5.71 -8.59
C ALA A 92 -11.87 7.24 -8.53
N ILE A 93 -11.76 7.81 -7.32
CA ILE A 93 -11.74 9.25 -7.11
C ILE A 93 -10.45 9.86 -7.65
N GLU A 94 -9.28 9.32 -7.33
CA GLU A 94 -8.00 9.86 -7.79
C GLU A 94 -7.89 9.83 -9.33
N ARG A 95 -8.40 8.79 -10.00
CA ARG A 95 -8.48 8.73 -11.47
C ARG A 95 -9.26 9.90 -12.09
N SER A 96 -10.26 10.42 -11.38
CA SER A 96 -11.09 11.52 -11.88
C SER A 96 -10.45 12.91 -11.71
N ARG A 97 -9.32 13.01 -11.00
CA ARG A 97 -8.67 14.29 -10.71
C ARG A 97 -7.65 14.61 -11.81
N ASN A 98 -7.85 15.74 -12.48
CA ASN A 98 -6.93 16.26 -13.50
C ASN A 98 -5.54 16.67 -12.95
N ASN A 99 -5.31 16.57 -11.64
CA ASN A 99 -4.03 16.87 -11.01
C ASN A 99 -3.85 16.04 -9.72
N PRO A 100 -3.10 14.93 -9.74
CA PRO A 100 -2.98 14.00 -8.62
C PRO A 100 -2.08 14.60 -7.52
N ARG A 101 -2.64 15.48 -6.68
CA ARG A 101 -2.04 15.75 -5.37
C ARG A 101 -2.54 14.69 -4.39
N PRO A 102 -1.65 14.01 -3.65
CA PRO A 102 -2.09 13.08 -2.62
C PRO A 102 -3.07 13.75 -1.68
N LEU A 103 -4.08 12.98 -1.28
CA LEU A 103 -4.91 13.23 -0.11
C LEU A 103 -4.05 13.50 1.13
N HIS A 104 -3.65 14.75 1.32
CA HIS A 104 -2.94 15.20 2.51
C HIS A 104 -3.92 15.82 3.49
N ALA A 105 -3.84 15.37 4.74
CA ALA A 105 -4.50 15.97 5.88
C ALA A 105 -4.01 17.42 6.02
N GLY A 106 -4.92 18.39 5.87
CA GLY A 106 -4.62 19.80 6.08
C GLY A 106 -4.10 20.05 7.50
N LEU A 107 -3.17 21.01 7.61
CA LEU A 107 -2.58 21.47 8.85
C LEU A 107 -3.64 21.95 9.85
N VAL A 108 -3.46 21.53 11.10
CA VAL A 108 -4.33 21.75 12.25
C VAL A 108 -4.22 23.21 12.73
N SER A 109 -5.35 23.91 12.85
CA SER A 109 -5.47 25.11 13.68
C SER A 109 -6.58 24.89 14.71
N ASP A 110 -6.23 24.92 16.00
CA ASP A 110 -7.12 24.74 17.16
C ASP A 110 -7.67 26.10 17.66
N THR A 111 -8.30 26.87 16.78
CA THR A 111 -8.94 28.13 17.19
C THR A 111 -10.35 27.89 17.75
N PRO A 112 -10.76 28.53 18.88
CA PRO A 112 -12.10 28.40 19.48
C PRO A 112 -13.27 29.05 18.72
N LEU A 113 -12.97 29.85 17.68
CA LEU A 113 -13.94 30.62 16.89
C LEU A 113 -15.12 29.81 16.30
N PRO A 114 -14.95 28.53 15.87
CA PRO A 114 -16.02 27.76 15.23
C PRO A 114 -17.16 27.30 16.14
N ASP A 115 -16.87 26.99 17.42
CA ASP A 115 -17.91 26.57 18.39
C ASP A 115 -18.90 27.72 18.66
N ALA A 116 -18.41 28.96 18.62
CA ALA A 116 -19.22 30.17 18.75
C ALA A 116 -20.12 30.40 17.52
N ILE A 117 -19.58 30.24 16.29
CA ILE A 117 -20.36 30.39 15.05
C ILE A 117 -21.45 29.31 14.95
N ALA A 118 -21.12 28.04 15.26
CA ALA A 118 -22.10 26.96 15.29
C ALA A 118 -23.24 27.19 16.31
N GLY A 119 -22.96 27.91 17.41
CA GLY A 119 -23.97 28.27 18.41
C GLY A 119 -24.94 29.36 17.98
N THR A 120 -24.61 30.16 16.95
CA THR A 120 -25.49 31.23 16.44
C THR A 120 -26.56 30.75 15.45
N MET A 121 -26.43 29.51 14.95
CA MET A 121 -27.38 28.93 14.01
C MET A 121 -28.45 28.14 14.76
N GLU A 122 -29.70 28.60 14.69
CA GLU A 122 -30.84 28.02 15.43
C GLU A 122 -30.95 26.51 15.27
N ALA A 123 -30.99 25.98 14.03
CA ALA A 123 -31.09 24.55 13.79
C ALA A 123 -29.93 23.75 14.42
N VAL A 124 -28.71 24.29 14.42
CA VAL A 124 -27.52 23.64 14.99
C VAL A 124 -27.58 23.68 16.52
N ALA A 125 -27.98 24.81 17.09
CA ALA A 125 -28.20 24.98 18.52
C ALA A 125 -29.30 24.05 19.03
N THR A 126 -30.42 23.94 18.30
CA THR A 126 -31.55 23.06 18.63
C THR A 126 -31.16 21.58 18.57
N TYR A 127 -30.43 21.18 17.52
CA TYR A 127 -29.94 19.80 17.38
C TYR A 127 -29.04 19.37 18.55
N ARG A 128 -28.15 20.28 18.99
CA ARG A 128 -27.26 20.08 20.14
C ARG A 128 -28.01 20.10 21.46
N GLY A 129 -28.88 21.08 21.64
CA GLY A 129 -29.49 21.42 22.92
C GLY A 129 -30.68 20.55 23.33
N SER A 130 -31.33 19.87 22.38
CA SER A 130 -32.58 19.15 22.69
C SER A 130 -32.69 17.78 22.03
N SER A 131 -32.67 16.73 22.87
CA SER A 131 -32.91 15.35 22.43
C SER A 131 -34.29 15.16 21.80
N ARG A 132 -35.33 15.86 22.28
CA ARG A 132 -36.69 15.79 21.69
C ARG A 132 -36.68 16.22 20.23
N HIS A 133 -36.06 17.36 19.93
CA HIS A 133 -35.97 17.92 18.59
C HIS A 133 -35.07 17.08 17.69
N ARG A 134 -33.92 16.63 18.21
CA ARG A 134 -33.02 15.71 17.50
C ARG A 134 -33.71 14.39 17.13
N HIS A 135 -34.46 13.78 18.05
CA HIS A 135 -35.18 12.54 17.77
C HIS A 135 -36.31 12.73 16.76
N ALA A 136 -36.96 13.90 16.74
CA ALA A 136 -37.94 14.24 15.72
C ALA A 136 -37.28 14.30 14.32
N ALA A 137 -36.10 14.93 14.22
CA ALA A 137 -35.32 14.94 12.99
C ALA A 137 -34.88 13.52 12.56
N TRP A 138 -34.44 12.69 13.50
CA TRP A 138 -34.09 11.29 13.23
C TRP A 138 -35.27 10.50 12.68
N ARG A 139 -36.47 10.64 13.28
CA ARG A 139 -37.69 9.96 12.78
C ARG A 139 -38.09 10.44 11.39
N ALA A 140 -37.93 11.74 11.09
CA ALA A 140 -38.23 12.29 9.78
C ALA A 140 -37.33 11.67 8.68
N VAL A 141 -36.02 11.60 8.92
CA VAL A 141 -35.09 10.97 7.97
C VAL A 141 -35.34 9.48 7.86
N LEU A 142 -35.45 8.75 8.97
CA LEU A 142 -35.72 7.30 8.96
C LEU A 142 -37.03 6.97 8.22
N GLY A 143 -38.08 7.76 8.41
CA GLY A 143 -39.37 7.58 7.72
C GLY A 143 -39.33 7.84 6.21
N ALA A 144 -38.31 8.55 5.71
CA ALA A 144 -38.10 8.75 4.27
C ALA A 144 -37.29 7.61 3.62
N LEU A 145 -36.48 6.88 4.42
CA LEU A 145 -35.63 5.80 3.93
C LEU A 145 -36.46 4.55 3.57
N PRO A 146 -36.00 3.74 2.61
CA PRO A 146 -36.62 2.43 2.38
C PRO A 146 -36.28 1.46 3.53
N GLU A 147 -37.21 0.55 3.84
CA GLU A 147 -37.04 -0.46 4.89
C GLU A 147 -35.97 -1.52 4.58
N THR A 148 -35.74 -1.78 3.28
CA THR A 148 -34.77 -2.79 2.82
C THR A 148 -34.07 -2.36 1.54
N GLY A 149 -32.92 -2.98 1.26
CA GLY A 149 -32.20 -2.84 0.00
C GLY A 149 -30.87 -2.11 0.14
N ARG A 150 -30.33 -1.64 -0.99
CA ARG A 150 -29.06 -0.92 -1.07
C ARG A 150 -29.27 0.49 -1.57
N ILE A 151 -28.71 1.47 -0.85
CA ILE A 151 -28.84 2.89 -1.16
C ILE A 151 -27.49 3.59 -1.25
N THR A 152 -27.40 4.61 -2.09
CA THR A 152 -26.33 5.63 -2.02
C THR A 152 -26.89 6.84 -1.30
N VAL A 153 -26.18 7.34 -0.29
CA VAL A 153 -26.61 8.50 0.51
C VAL A 153 -25.64 9.65 0.26
N VAL A 154 -26.16 10.83 -0.04
CA VAL A 154 -25.42 12.09 -0.04
C VAL A 154 -26.01 12.98 1.05
N ALA A 155 -25.22 13.36 2.05
CA ALA A 155 -25.66 14.14 3.20
C ALA A 155 -24.88 15.45 3.30
N HIS A 156 -25.57 16.58 3.38
CA HIS A 156 -24.97 17.92 3.36
C HIS A 156 -24.96 18.61 4.72
N SER A 157 -23.83 19.19 5.11
CA SER A 157 -23.71 20.08 6.27
C SER A 157 -24.24 19.41 7.56
N LEU A 158 -25.22 20.01 8.25
CA LEU A 158 -25.86 19.40 9.44
C LEU A 158 -26.46 18.01 9.16
N GLY A 159 -26.92 17.74 7.94
CA GLY A 159 -27.43 16.44 7.53
C GLY A 159 -26.37 15.34 7.59
N SER A 160 -25.09 15.68 7.42
CA SER A 160 -23.99 14.73 7.60
C SER A 160 -23.90 14.24 9.05
N ILE A 161 -24.02 15.15 10.02
CA ILE A 161 -24.01 14.81 11.47
C ILE A 161 -25.20 13.92 11.80
N LEU A 162 -26.39 14.29 11.32
CA LEU A 162 -27.61 13.51 11.52
C LEU A 162 -27.48 12.10 10.94
N MET A 163 -26.96 11.97 9.71
CA MET A 163 -26.79 10.68 9.06
C MET A 163 -25.82 9.76 9.83
N ILE A 164 -24.78 10.34 10.42
CA ILE A 164 -23.80 9.62 11.25
C ILE A 164 -24.46 9.09 12.53
N ASP A 165 -25.30 9.89 13.20
CA ASP A 165 -26.10 9.47 14.35
C ASP A 165 -27.07 8.31 14.03
N LEU A 166 -27.48 8.20 12.77
CA LEU A 166 -28.41 7.18 12.30
C LEU A 166 -27.76 5.86 11.84
N LEU A 167 -26.43 5.77 11.69
CA LEU A 167 -25.80 4.58 11.10
C LEU A 167 -26.07 3.29 11.88
N THR A 168 -26.20 3.37 13.21
CA THR A 168 -26.54 2.23 14.07
C THR A 168 -28.05 2.04 14.26
N ARG A 169 -28.87 2.89 13.65
CA ARG A 169 -30.34 2.96 13.77
C ARG A 169 -31.05 2.73 12.44
N LEU A 170 -30.30 2.39 11.39
CA LEU A 170 -30.86 2.05 10.09
C LEU A 170 -31.76 0.81 10.19
N PRO A 171 -32.84 0.73 9.41
CA PRO A 171 -33.64 -0.47 9.28
C PRO A 171 -32.75 -1.71 9.07
N PRO A 172 -33.01 -2.85 9.75
CA PRO A 172 -32.10 -4.01 9.72
C PRO A 172 -31.79 -4.55 8.32
N GLY A 173 -32.72 -4.41 7.37
CA GLY A 173 -32.55 -4.86 5.98
C GLY A 173 -31.96 -3.82 5.03
N LEU A 174 -31.58 -2.64 5.52
CA LEU A 174 -31.06 -1.54 4.72
C LEU A 174 -29.52 -1.47 4.81
N GLN A 175 -28.87 -1.40 3.65
CA GLN A 175 -27.44 -1.18 3.52
C GLN A 175 -27.15 0.11 2.75
N ILE A 176 -26.18 0.87 3.21
CA ILE A 176 -25.62 2.03 2.52
C ILE A 176 -24.40 1.56 1.74
N ASP A 177 -24.50 1.50 0.41
CA ASP A 177 -23.39 1.13 -0.46
C ASP A 177 -22.30 2.21 -0.51
N LEU A 178 -22.74 3.47 -0.45
CA LEU A 178 -21.90 4.65 -0.37
C LEU A 178 -22.58 5.72 0.48
N LEU A 179 -21.90 6.18 1.53
CA LEU A 179 -22.20 7.42 2.23
C LEU A 179 -21.25 8.51 1.71
N VAL A 180 -21.79 9.60 1.19
CA VAL A 180 -21.04 10.81 0.84
C VAL A 180 -21.46 11.91 1.81
N THR A 181 -20.54 12.41 2.63
CA THR A 181 -20.76 13.62 3.44
C THR A 181 -20.09 14.81 2.76
N ILE A 182 -20.79 15.92 2.57
CA ILE A 182 -20.28 17.12 1.90
C ILE A 182 -20.43 18.34 2.81
N GLY A 183 -19.39 19.18 2.89
CA GLY A 183 -19.41 20.36 3.76
C GLY A 183 -19.66 20.01 5.23
N SER A 184 -19.23 18.85 5.69
CA SER A 184 -19.63 18.36 7.01
C SER A 184 -18.92 19.11 8.16
N PRO A 185 -19.62 19.63 9.19
CA PRO A 185 -19.02 20.30 10.34
C PRO A 185 -18.39 19.32 11.36
N MET A 186 -17.94 18.15 10.91
CA MET A 186 -17.42 17.09 11.77
C MET A 186 -16.16 17.50 12.53
N GLY A 187 -15.45 18.54 12.11
CA GLY A 187 -14.36 19.15 12.87
C GLY A 187 -14.77 19.78 14.20
N VAL A 188 -16.06 20.14 14.37
CA VAL A 188 -16.62 20.81 15.55
C VAL A 188 -16.86 19.78 16.66
N LYS A 189 -16.13 19.89 17.78
CA LYS A 189 -16.22 18.92 18.90
C LYS A 189 -17.63 18.83 19.46
N ALA A 190 -18.31 19.96 19.60
CA ALA A 190 -19.65 19.99 20.19
C ALA A 190 -20.73 19.29 19.35
N LEU A 191 -20.51 19.15 18.03
CA LEU A 191 -21.38 18.38 17.15
C LEU A 191 -21.03 16.89 17.10
N ARG A 192 -19.86 16.49 17.64
CA ARG A 192 -19.47 15.09 17.79
C ARG A 192 -19.83 14.49 19.15
N ALA A 193 -20.35 15.26 20.08
CA ALA A 193 -20.61 14.85 21.46
C ALA A 193 -21.63 13.69 21.60
N HIS A 194 -22.28 13.28 20.51
CA HIS A 194 -23.27 12.19 20.50
C HIS A 194 -22.81 10.95 19.73
N HIS A 195 -21.62 10.99 19.09
CA HIS A 195 -21.10 9.96 18.20
C HIS A 195 -20.29 8.86 18.93
N HIS A 196 -20.57 8.60 20.20
CA HIS A 196 -19.76 7.67 21.01
C HIS A 196 -19.82 6.24 20.45
N GLY A 197 -18.65 5.66 20.10
CA GLY A 197 -18.50 4.27 19.70
C GLY A 197 -18.24 4.06 18.21
N ILE A 198 -18.87 4.87 17.34
CA ILE A 198 -18.76 4.77 15.87
C ILE A 198 -17.45 5.35 15.30
N ASP A 199 -16.67 6.04 16.14
CA ASP A 199 -15.34 6.58 15.85
C ASP A 199 -14.25 5.49 15.75
N THR A 200 -14.53 4.32 16.32
CA THR A 200 -13.64 3.15 16.31
C THR A 200 -13.99 2.18 15.19
N ALA A 201 -13.03 1.34 14.78
CA ALA A 201 -13.29 0.24 13.86
C ALA A 201 -14.27 -0.79 14.43
N ALA A 202 -14.37 -0.89 15.77
CA ALA A 202 -15.23 -1.85 16.44
C ALA A 202 -16.70 -1.39 16.42
N GLY A 203 -16.97 -0.12 16.75
CA GLY A 203 -18.34 0.39 16.81
C GLY A 203 -18.88 0.97 15.51
N PHE A 204 -18.10 0.97 14.42
CA PHE A 204 -18.60 1.34 13.10
C PHE A 204 -19.33 0.17 12.42
N PRO A 205 -20.58 0.34 11.94
CA PRO A 205 -21.37 -0.73 11.32
C PRO A 205 -20.92 -1.05 9.88
N SER A 206 -19.71 -1.61 9.74
CA SER A 206 -19.05 -1.90 8.44
C SER A 206 -19.77 -2.94 7.57
N ASP A 207 -20.70 -3.70 8.13
CA ASP A 207 -21.62 -4.61 7.44
C ASP A 207 -22.87 -3.92 6.87
N ARG A 208 -23.22 -2.73 7.39
CA ARG A 208 -24.35 -1.93 6.90
C ARG A 208 -23.91 -0.74 6.06
N VAL A 209 -22.76 -0.15 6.36
CA VAL A 209 -22.18 0.97 5.60
C VAL A 209 -20.94 0.46 4.89
N LEU A 210 -21.04 0.24 3.58
CA LEU A 210 -20.02 -0.47 2.81
C LEU A 210 -18.89 0.44 2.36
N SER A 211 -19.11 1.74 2.30
CA SER A 211 -18.09 2.76 1.99
C SER A 211 -18.54 4.13 2.49
N TRP A 212 -17.59 4.97 2.93
CA TRP A 212 -17.85 6.35 3.33
C TRP A 212 -16.79 7.30 2.77
N LEU A 213 -17.23 8.26 1.98
CA LEU A 213 -16.47 9.40 1.50
C LEU A 213 -16.90 10.68 2.22
N ASN A 214 -15.96 11.44 2.75
CA ASN A 214 -16.18 12.77 3.27
C ASN A 214 -15.46 13.80 2.40
N VAL A 215 -16.21 14.71 1.79
CA VAL A 215 -15.71 15.75 0.89
C VAL A 215 -15.78 17.10 1.60
N TYR A 216 -14.65 17.79 1.70
CA TYR A 216 -14.55 19.06 2.43
C TYR A 216 -13.64 20.04 1.68
N ASP A 217 -13.85 21.34 1.88
CA ASP A 217 -12.96 22.37 1.37
C ASP A 217 -12.16 22.92 2.55
N PRO A 218 -10.81 22.92 2.51
CA PRO A 218 -9.97 23.55 3.53
C PRO A 218 -10.34 25.01 3.85
N GLY A 219 -10.89 25.76 2.89
CA GLY A 219 -11.39 27.13 3.04
C GLY A 219 -12.84 27.24 3.52
N ASP A 220 -13.60 26.15 3.57
CA ASP A 220 -14.96 26.17 4.12
C ASP A 220 -14.92 26.26 5.66
N ILE A 221 -15.30 27.44 6.15
CA ILE A 221 -15.33 27.78 7.59
C ILE A 221 -16.20 26.83 8.41
N ILE A 222 -17.22 26.21 7.82
CA ILE A 222 -18.12 25.30 8.52
C ILE A 222 -17.45 23.94 8.77
N THR A 223 -16.63 23.47 7.83
CA THR A 223 -15.82 22.26 8.01
C THR A 223 -14.61 22.49 8.92
N ILE A 224 -14.28 23.77 9.19
CA ILE A 224 -13.03 24.20 9.86
C ILE A 224 -11.79 23.80 9.04
N GLY A 225 -11.97 23.56 7.74
CA GLY A 225 -10.96 22.96 6.87
C GLY A 225 -10.50 21.57 7.34
N ARG A 226 -11.36 20.84 8.07
CA ARG A 226 -11.03 19.51 8.63
C ARG A 226 -11.79 18.41 7.91
N GLY A 227 -11.08 17.31 7.67
CA GLY A 227 -11.68 16.04 7.29
C GLY A 227 -12.32 15.30 8.48
N ALA A 228 -13.06 14.24 8.16
CA ALA A 228 -13.70 13.32 9.10
C ALA A 228 -12.75 12.22 9.60
N SER A 229 -11.77 11.80 8.80
CA SER A 229 -10.88 10.66 9.11
C SER A 229 -10.05 10.80 10.40
N PRO A 230 -9.68 12.01 10.89
CA PRO A 230 -9.05 12.15 12.21
C PRO A 230 -9.95 11.72 13.37
N PHE A 231 -11.28 11.74 13.17
CA PHE A 231 -12.28 11.41 14.19
C PHE A 231 -13.02 10.11 13.91
N PHE A 232 -13.07 9.66 12.65
CA PHE A 232 -13.78 8.46 12.24
C PHE A 232 -12.89 7.62 11.32
N LYS A 233 -12.35 6.52 11.83
CA LYS A 233 -11.41 5.66 11.07
C LYS A 233 -11.99 5.11 9.77
N ALA A 234 -13.32 5.03 9.67
CA ALA A 234 -14.03 4.55 8.51
C ALA A 234 -13.98 5.55 7.34
N ALA A 235 -14.09 6.85 7.63
CA ALA A 235 -14.18 7.88 6.61
C ALA A 235 -12.93 7.95 5.72
N LEU A 236 -13.15 7.96 4.41
CA LEU A 236 -12.17 8.40 3.42
C LEU A 236 -12.39 9.90 3.20
N ASP A 237 -11.41 10.73 3.54
CA ASP A 237 -11.51 12.16 3.26
C ASP A 237 -11.21 12.49 1.81
N ALA A 238 -11.72 13.61 1.30
CA ALA A 238 -11.40 14.20 0.01
C ALA A 238 -11.42 15.73 0.05
N PRO A 239 -10.25 16.39 0.16
CA PRO A 239 -10.17 17.83 0.09
C PRO A 239 -10.44 18.29 -1.34
N VAL A 240 -11.32 19.28 -1.46
CA VAL A 240 -11.74 19.92 -2.71
C VAL A 240 -11.56 21.42 -2.62
N ASN A 241 -11.67 22.11 -3.74
CA ASN A 241 -11.70 23.57 -3.78
C ASN A 241 -13.05 24.01 -4.36
N THR A 242 -13.96 24.45 -3.49
CA THR A 242 -15.24 25.07 -3.82
C THR A 242 -15.16 26.60 -3.78
N GLY A 243 -13.95 27.17 -3.68
CA GLY A 243 -13.72 28.60 -3.54
C GLY A 243 -14.06 29.12 -2.14
N ALA A 244 -13.80 28.31 -1.10
CA ALA A 244 -14.20 28.59 0.30
C ALA A 244 -15.72 28.73 0.50
N SER A 245 -16.52 28.19 -0.43
CA SER A 245 -17.97 28.26 -0.39
C SER A 245 -18.56 27.03 0.31
N HIS A 246 -19.42 27.27 1.30
CA HIS A 246 -20.28 26.24 1.93
C HIS A 246 -21.55 25.94 1.09
N SER A 247 -21.46 26.08 -0.24
CA SER A 247 -22.59 25.89 -1.14
C SER A 247 -22.77 24.41 -1.50
N LEU A 248 -24.00 23.91 -1.40
CA LEU A 248 -24.38 22.58 -1.88
C LEU A 248 -23.98 22.41 -3.35
N THR A 249 -24.35 23.36 -4.20
CA THR A 249 -24.03 23.34 -5.64
C THR A 249 -22.52 23.32 -5.87
N GLY A 250 -21.74 24.05 -5.07
CA GLY A 250 -20.27 24.03 -5.15
C GLY A 250 -19.68 22.64 -4.92
N TYR A 251 -20.11 21.94 -3.86
CA TYR A 251 -19.69 20.57 -3.59
C TYR A 251 -20.17 19.56 -4.64
N MET A 252 -21.46 19.62 -5.01
CA MET A 252 -22.05 18.67 -5.95
C MET A 252 -21.53 18.80 -7.37
N SER A 253 -21.03 19.98 -7.75
CA SER A 253 -20.36 20.21 -9.03
C SER A 253 -18.95 19.63 -9.08
N HIS A 254 -18.38 19.22 -7.94
CA HIS A 254 -16.99 18.79 -7.90
C HIS A 254 -16.84 17.36 -8.45
N PRO A 255 -15.89 17.09 -9.38
CA PRO A 255 -15.74 15.79 -10.05
C PRO A 255 -15.59 14.60 -9.10
N VAL A 256 -14.98 14.80 -7.93
CA VAL A 256 -14.82 13.77 -6.88
C VAL A 256 -16.17 13.16 -6.45
N VAL A 257 -17.21 13.98 -6.29
CA VAL A 257 -18.54 13.49 -5.88
C VAL A 257 -19.14 12.64 -7.00
N ALA A 258 -19.07 13.13 -8.24
CA ALA A 258 -19.54 12.40 -9.41
C ALA A 258 -18.76 11.09 -9.64
N ALA A 259 -17.45 11.07 -9.43
CA ALA A 259 -16.62 9.89 -9.57
C ALA A 259 -16.99 8.81 -8.55
N ALA A 260 -17.15 9.21 -7.28
CA ALA A 260 -17.55 8.31 -6.21
C ALA A 260 -18.93 7.71 -6.43
N VAL A 261 -19.93 8.55 -6.72
CA VAL A 261 -21.31 8.12 -6.98
C VAL A 261 -21.36 7.28 -8.26
N GLY A 262 -20.67 7.70 -9.32
CA GLY A 262 -20.64 7.02 -10.60
C GLY A 262 -20.02 5.62 -10.51
N PHE A 263 -18.89 5.50 -9.82
CA PHE A 263 -18.23 4.22 -9.55
C PHE A 263 -19.13 3.25 -8.78
N LYS A 264 -19.84 3.74 -7.75
CA LYS A 264 -20.69 2.89 -6.91
C LYS A 264 -22.00 2.51 -7.56
N MET A 265 -22.67 3.48 -8.20
CA MET A 265 -23.93 3.21 -8.86
C MET A 265 -23.72 2.41 -10.16
N PHE A 266 -22.75 2.78 -10.99
CA PHE A 266 -22.63 2.23 -12.35
C PHE A 266 -21.46 1.27 -12.55
N GLY A 267 -20.59 1.09 -11.56
CA GLY A 267 -19.44 0.19 -11.61
C GLY A 267 -18.17 0.84 -12.19
N ASP A 268 -17.09 0.05 -12.23
CA ASP A 268 -15.83 0.48 -12.83
C ASP A 268 -15.89 0.38 -14.35
N ARG A 269 -15.75 1.52 -15.02
CA ARG A 269 -15.66 1.62 -16.48
C ARG A 269 -14.41 0.97 -17.07
N ALA A 270 -13.39 0.70 -16.25
CA ALA A 270 -12.11 0.15 -16.70
C ALA A 270 -12.07 -1.39 -16.78
N GLY A 271 -13.14 -2.10 -16.39
CA GLY A 271 -13.12 -3.54 -16.12
C GLY A 271 -13.62 -4.49 -17.21
N GLU A 272 -14.25 -4.03 -18.29
CA GLU A 272 -14.72 -4.91 -19.37
C GLU A 272 -13.58 -5.24 -20.37
N ARG A 273 -12.55 -5.95 -19.90
CA ARG A 273 -11.65 -6.72 -20.80
C ARG A 273 -11.24 -8.06 -20.17
N SER A 274 -11.96 -9.09 -20.62
CA SER A 274 -11.54 -10.48 -20.86
C SER A 274 -10.88 -11.28 -19.73
N VAL A 275 -11.71 -12.15 -19.12
CA VAL A 275 -11.30 -13.37 -18.44
C VAL A 275 -10.81 -14.38 -19.48
N GLY A 276 -9.51 -14.66 -19.45
CA GLY A 276 -8.84 -15.71 -20.21
C GLY A 276 -7.35 -15.65 -19.86
N VAL A 277 -6.70 -16.81 -19.67
CA VAL A 277 -5.25 -16.88 -19.49
C VAL A 277 -4.62 -16.24 -20.73
N PRO A 278 -3.98 -15.05 -20.65
CA PRO A 278 -3.47 -14.43 -21.84
C PRO A 278 -2.19 -15.17 -22.25
N SER A 279 -2.08 -15.56 -23.52
CA SER A 279 -0.87 -16.05 -24.17
C SER A 279 0.20 -14.94 -24.33
N ARG A 280 0.25 -13.96 -23.41
CA ARG A 280 1.07 -12.76 -23.53
C ARG A 280 2.37 -12.92 -22.75
N ARG A 281 3.50 -12.63 -23.40
CA ARG A 281 4.80 -12.59 -22.73
C ARG A 281 4.96 -11.22 -22.06
N LEU A 282 4.93 -11.21 -20.72
CA LEU A 282 5.22 -10.01 -19.94
C LEU A 282 6.71 -9.67 -20.06
N ASP A 283 7.06 -8.41 -19.75
CA ASP A 283 8.47 -8.03 -19.63
C ASP A 283 9.12 -8.80 -18.46
N PRO A 284 10.28 -9.46 -18.65
CA PRO A 284 10.94 -10.25 -17.60
C PRO A 284 11.26 -9.46 -16.33
N ARG A 285 11.32 -8.13 -16.41
CA ARG A 285 11.49 -7.26 -15.23
C ARG A 285 10.33 -7.34 -14.24
N TRP A 286 9.19 -7.94 -14.63
CA TRP A 286 8.07 -8.22 -13.75
C TRP A 286 8.18 -9.59 -13.05
N ASP A 287 9.12 -10.44 -13.44
CA ASP A 287 9.25 -11.81 -12.91
C ASP A 287 9.44 -11.85 -11.39
N PRO A 288 10.26 -10.98 -10.73
CA PRO A 288 10.38 -11.01 -9.27
C PRO A 288 9.06 -10.66 -8.56
N LEU A 289 8.27 -9.75 -9.12
CA LEU A 289 6.97 -9.38 -8.58
C LEU A 289 5.98 -10.53 -8.73
N LEU A 290 5.90 -11.11 -9.93
CA LEU A 290 5.06 -12.26 -10.21
C LEU A 290 5.45 -13.45 -9.33
N LEU A 291 6.74 -13.72 -9.15
CA LEU A 291 7.23 -14.78 -8.28
C LEU A 291 6.82 -14.57 -6.82
N ARG A 292 6.84 -13.32 -6.33
CA ARG A 292 6.33 -13.00 -4.98
C ARG A 292 4.81 -13.19 -4.86
N PHE A 293 4.06 -12.80 -5.88
CA PHE A 293 2.62 -13.04 -5.93
C PHE A 293 2.28 -14.54 -6.01
N ALA A 294 3.12 -15.33 -6.67
CA ALA A 294 3.05 -16.78 -6.69
C ALA A 294 3.38 -17.39 -5.31
N TYR A 295 4.43 -16.92 -4.64
CA TYR A 295 4.77 -17.34 -3.28
C TYR A 295 3.60 -17.09 -2.30
N THR A 296 3.00 -15.90 -2.35
CA THR A 296 1.85 -15.59 -1.50
C THR A 296 0.59 -16.37 -1.85
N GLN A 297 0.45 -16.83 -3.10
CA GLN A 297 -0.59 -17.80 -3.46
C GLN A 297 -0.33 -19.15 -2.81
N GLN A 298 0.93 -19.60 -2.75
CA GLN A 298 1.28 -20.85 -2.06
C GLN A 298 1.09 -20.74 -0.55
N LEU A 299 1.46 -19.62 0.05
CA LEU A 299 1.15 -19.33 1.46
C LEU A 299 -0.35 -19.43 1.76
N TRP A 300 -1.20 -19.02 0.82
CA TRP A 300 -2.65 -19.18 0.94
C TRP A 300 -3.09 -20.64 0.78
N ALA A 301 -2.54 -21.34 -0.21
CA ALA A 301 -2.94 -22.70 -0.58
C ALA A 301 -2.56 -23.74 0.49
N THR A 302 -1.34 -23.66 1.03
CA THR A 302 -0.84 -24.58 2.05
C THR A 302 -1.38 -24.27 3.44
N CYS A 303 -2.04 -23.12 3.65
CA CYS A 303 -2.48 -22.70 4.98
C CYS A 303 -3.54 -23.63 5.55
N ASP A 304 -3.40 -24.06 6.80
CA ASP A 304 -4.43 -24.86 7.47
C ASP A 304 -5.81 -24.16 7.43
N THR A 305 -6.84 -24.93 7.11
CA THR A 305 -8.26 -24.53 7.06
C THR A 305 -8.73 -23.83 8.34
N GLY A 306 -8.16 -24.17 9.51
CA GLY A 306 -8.46 -23.52 10.78
C GLY A 306 -7.95 -22.07 10.93
N LYS A 307 -7.03 -21.62 10.06
CA LYS A 307 -6.39 -20.28 10.10
C LYS A 307 -7.02 -19.29 9.11
N TRP A 308 -8.34 -19.29 8.99
CA TRP A 308 -9.08 -18.46 8.03
C TRP A 308 -8.77 -16.95 8.12
N GLY A 309 -8.52 -16.41 9.32
CA GLY A 309 -8.16 -15.00 9.51
C GLY A 309 -6.85 -14.60 8.81
N PHE A 310 -5.85 -15.49 8.79
CA PHE A 310 -4.61 -15.28 8.05
C PHE A 310 -4.86 -15.29 6.53
N ARG A 311 -5.56 -16.31 6.02
CA ARG A 311 -5.91 -16.43 4.59
C ARG A 311 -6.63 -15.18 4.06
N ARG A 312 -7.59 -14.66 4.84
CA ARG A 312 -8.33 -13.44 4.48
C ARG A 312 -7.45 -12.20 4.46
N ASN A 313 -6.64 -11.98 5.50
CA ASN A 313 -5.76 -10.81 5.58
C ASN A 313 -4.70 -10.84 4.45
N LEU A 314 -4.17 -12.03 4.14
CA LEU A 314 -3.27 -12.25 3.01
C LEU A 314 -3.96 -11.95 1.67
N ASP A 315 -5.19 -12.43 1.44
CA ASP A 315 -5.92 -12.15 0.20
C ASP A 315 -6.24 -10.65 0.04
N ALA A 316 -6.67 -9.99 1.12
CA ALA A 316 -6.89 -8.55 1.12
C ALA A 316 -5.61 -7.77 0.78
N ALA A 317 -4.49 -8.12 1.42
CA ALA A 317 -3.19 -7.50 1.16
C ALA A 317 -2.74 -7.71 -0.30
N ARG A 318 -2.90 -8.93 -0.84
CA ARG A 318 -2.59 -9.26 -2.25
C ARG A 318 -3.42 -8.41 -3.21
N ARG A 319 -4.73 -8.29 -2.98
CA ARG A 319 -5.63 -7.48 -3.83
C ARG A 319 -5.25 -6.00 -3.83
N VAL A 320 -4.99 -5.43 -2.64
CA VAL A 320 -4.58 -4.03 -2.51
C VAL A 320 -3.26 -3.78 -3.22
N LEU A 321 -2.25 -4.66 -3.04
CA LEU A 321 -0.97 -4.48 -3.71
C LEU A 321 -1.08 -4.65 -5.24
N ALA A 322 -1.87 -5.61 -5.72
CA ALA A 322 -2.05 -5.84 -7.16
C ALA A 322 -2.69 -4.61 -7.84
N ARG A 323 -3.75 -4.05 -7.24
CA ARG A 323 -4.42 -2.84 -7.72
C ARG A 323 -3.47 -1.65 -7.78
N ARG A 324 -2.82 -1.36 -6.65
CA ARG A 324 -1.84 -0.26 -6.56
C ARG A 324 -0.74 -0.39 -7.61
N THR A 325 -0.22 -1.59 -7.82
CA THR A 325 0.83 -1.82 -8.83
C THR A 325 0.34 -1.51 -10.24
N VAL A 326 -0.83 -2.01 -10.64
CA VAL A 326 -1.37 -1.79 -11.99
C VAL A 326 -1.70 -0.32 -12.23
N ASP A 327 -2.25 0.35 -11.22
CA ASP A 327 -2.54 1.78 -11.31
C ASP A 327 -1.27 2.63 -11.34
N ASP A 328 -0.24 2.28 -10.58
CA ASP A 328 1.07 2.93 -10.65
C ASP A 328 1.69 2.81 -12.05
N ILE A 329 1.61 1.63 -12.68
CA ILE A 329 2.07 1.40 -14.05
C ILE A 329 1.33 2.32 -15.01
N ARG A 330 -0.01 2.36 -14.92
CA ARG A 330 -0.86 3.20 -15.76
C ARG A 330 -0.51 4.67 -15.61
N ARG A 331 -0.41 5.17 -14.37
CA ARG A 331 -0.06 6.58 -14.10
C ARG A 331 1.31 6.95 -14.68
N ARG A 332 2.32 6.08 -14.55
CA ARG A 332 3.66 6.30 -15.11
C ARG A 332 3.65 6.26 -16.64
N HIS A 333 2.93 5.31 -17.24
CA HIS A 333 2.73 5.24 -18.68
C HIS A 333 2.11 6.54 -19.23
N ASP A 334 1.05 7.03 -18.58
CA ASP A 334 0.34 8.23 -19.01
C ASP A 334 1.19 9.51 -18.83
N THR A 335 2.05 9.55 -17.81
CA THR A 335 3.00 10.66 -17.60
C THR A 335 4.06 10.74 -18.72
N LEU A 336 4.43 9.60 -19.30
CA LEU A 336 5.45 9.49 -20.36
C LEU A 336 4.85 9.59 -21.78
N ALA A 337 3.63 10.15 -21.91
CA ALA A 337 2.82 10.19 -23.12
C ALA A 337 3.65 10.41 -24.42
N GLY A 338 3.74 9.36 -25.24
CA GLY A 338 4.37 9.38 -26.57
C GLY A 338 5.83 8.89 -26.65
N GLU A 339 6.52 8.73 -25.51
CA GLU A 339 7.94 8.31 -25.46
C GLU A 339 8.13 6.84 -25.01
N VAL A 340 7.03 6.12 -24.73
CA VAL A 340 7.08 4.74 -24.27
C VAL A 340 7.28 3.79 -25.47
N SER A 341 8.52 3.34 -25.65
CA SER A 341 8.89 2.32 -26.65
C SER A 341 8.06 1.02 -26.50
N GLU A 342 7.88 0.27 -27.60
CA GLU A 342 7.33 -1.10 -27.57
C GLU A 342 8.13 -2.06 -26.67
N LEU A 343 9.41 -1.75 -26.45
CA LEU A 343 10.29 -2.52 -25.56
C LEU A 343 10.16 -2.12 -24.09
N SER A 344 9.36 -1.09 -23.78
CA SER A 344 9.19 -0.61 -22.42
C SER A 344 8.40 -1.60 -21.57
N PRO A 345 8.85 -1.88 -20.34
CA PRO A 345 8.08 -2.68 -19.38
C PRO A 345 6.79 -1.98 -18.91
N LEU A 346 6.67 -0.67 -19.12
CA LEU A 346 5.45 0.10 -18.84
C LEU A 346 4.42 0.02 -19.99
N ASN A 347 4.79 -0.58 -21.12
CA ASN A 347 3.85 -0.79 -22.22
C ASN A 347 2.69 -1.70 -21.74
N PRO A 348 1.41 -1.32 -21.91
CA PRO A 348 0.27 -2.11 -21.44
C PRO A 348 0.25 -3.55 -21.93
N SER A 349 0.81 -3.83 -23.11
CA SER A 349 0.91 -5.19 -23.64
C SER A 349 1.91 -6.08 -22.87
N ARG A 350 2.94 -5.47 -22.27
CA ARG A 350 4.05 -6.15 -21.54
C ARG A 350 3.97 -6.00 -20.02
N ALA A 351 3.13 -5.10 -19.53
CA ALA A 351 2.91 -4.86 -18.10
C ALA A 351 1.84 -5.80 -17.51
N PRO A 352 1.97 -6.24 -16.24
CA PRO A 352 1.01 -7.13 -15.60
C PRO A 352 -0.35 -6.46 -15.37
N THR A 353 -1.42 -7.27 -15.36
CA THR A 353 -2.76 -6.89 -14.89
C THR A 353 -3.00 -7.41 -13.47
N GLU A 354 -4.12 -7.02 -12.85
CA GLU A 354 -4.52 -7.57 -11.54
C GLU A 354 -4.69 -9.09 -11.59
N ALA A 355 -5.29 -9.61 -12.66
CA ALA A 355 -5.49 -11.05 -12.82
C ALA A 355 -4.17 -11.80 -12.98
N ASP A 356 -3.20 -11.20 -13.69
CA ASP A 356 -1.86 -11.78 -13.82
C ASP A 356 -1.18 -11.92 -12.46
N LEU A 357 -1.29 -10.91 -11.60
CA LEU A 357 -0.71 -10.95 -10.26
C LEU A 357 -1.48 -11.89 -9.32
N LEU A 358 -2.81 -11.84 -9.31
CA LEU A 358 -3.60 -12.54 -8.30
C LEU A 358 -3.84 -14.03 -8.61
N ILE A 359 -3.94 -14.38 -9.90
CA ILE A 359 -4.42 -15.69 -10.37
C ILE A 359 -3.35 -16.42 -11.18
N HIS A 360 -2.68 -15.72 -12.10
CA HIS A 360 -1.83 -16.36 -13.11
C HIS A 360 -0.32 -16.28 -12.83
N ALA A 361 0.08 -15.63 -11.74
CA ALA A 361 1.47 -15.28 -11.43
C ALA A 361 2.44 -16.45 -11.58
N ALA A 362 2.14 -17.59 -10.95
CA ALA A 362 2.99 -18.78 -11.00
C ALA A 362 3.09 -19.37 -12.42
N GLY A 363 2.03 -19.29 -13.22
CA GLY A 363 2.02 -19.76 -14.60
C GLY A 363 2.84 -18.85 -15.52
N LEU A 364 2.83 -17.54 -15.27
CA LEU A 364 3.56 -16.54 -16.05
C LEU A 364 5.08 -16.60 -15.85
N VAL A 365 5.54 -16.96 -14.64
CA VAL A 365 6.99 -17.09 -14.33
C VAL A 365 7.52 -18.51 -14.47
N ARG A 366 6.66 -19.48 -14.79
CA ARG A 366 7.08 -20.88 -14.94
C ARG A 366 8.15 -21.02 -16.01
N GLY A 367 9.27 -21.62 -15.62
CA GLY A 367 10.43 -21.84 -16.48
C GLY A 367 11.15 -20.58 -16.95
N GLN A 368 10.78 -19.39 -16.46
CA GLN A 368 11.43 -18.14 -16.88
C GLN A 368 12.76 -17.91 -16.14
N MET A 369 12.85 -18.31 -14.87
CA MET A 369 14.01 -18.02 -14.00
C MET A 369 14.98 -19.20 -13.91
N SER A 370 16.28 -18.91 -13.76
CA SER A 370 17.31 -19.92 -13.48
C SER A 370 17.28 -20.35 -12.00
N ASP A 371 17.91 -21.50 -11.70
CA ASP A 371 18.02 -22.00 -10.32
C ASP A 371 18.70 -20.97 -9.39
N SER A 372 19.74 -20.27 -9.87
CA SER A 372 20.38 -19.18 -9.11
C SER A 372 19.42 -18.02 -8.82
N GLN A 373 18.58 -17.63 -9.77
CA GLN A 373 17.58 -16.56 -9.55
C GLN A 373 16.48 -17.00 -8.59
N LEU A 374 16.07 -18.27 -8.64
CA LEU A 374 15.11 -18.84 -7.69
C LEU A 374 15.70 -18.89 -6.28
N VAL A 375 16.96 -19.29 -6.11
CA VAL A 375 17.67 -19.28 -4.83
C VAL A 375 17.68 -17.89 -4.21
N VAL A 376 18.06 -16.85 -4.98
CA VAL A 376 18.06 -15.46 -4.51
C VAL A 376 16.66 -15.03 -4.06
N ALA A 377 15.62 -15.34 -4.83
CA ALA A 377 14.25 -15.02 -4.47
C ALA A 377 13.74 -15.79 -3.24
N GLY A 378 14.11 -17.06 -3.09
CA GLY A 378 13.72 -17.86 -1.93
C GLY A 378 14.35 -17.34 -0.64
N VAL A 379 15.63 -16.97 -0.68
CA VAL A 379 16.33 -16.34 0.46
C VAL A 379 15.59 -15.08 0.91
N ASP A 380 15.16 -14.26 -0.05
CA ASP A 380 14.39 -13.06 0.21
C ASP A 380 13.05 -13.34 0.91
N PHE A 381 12.28 -14.29 0.40
CA PHE A 381 10.98 -14.66 0.94
C PHE A 381 11.03 -15.17 2.39
N LEU A 382 12.19 -15.68 2.85
CA LEU A 382 12.41 -16.16 4.22
C LEU A 382 13.05 -15.12 5.15
N LEU A 383 13.53 -13.99 4.62
CA LEU A 383 14.19 -12.92 5.37
C LEU A 383 13.37 -11.62 5.42
N ALA A 384 12.51 -11.39 4.43
CA ALA A 384 11.67 -10.21 4.31
C ALA A 384 10.18 -10.53 4.52
N PRO A 385 9.34 -9.52 4.83
CA PRO A 385 7.89 -9.70 4.81
C PRO A 385 7.43 -10.21 3.44
N ALA A 386 6.52 -11.19 3.42
CA ALA A 386 6.09 -11.82 2.18
C ALA A 386 5.36 -10.86 1.22
N LEU A 387 4.73 -9.81 1.74
CA LEU A 387 3.99 -8.84 0.94
C LEU A 387 4.11 -7.39 1.47
N PRO A 388 5.30 -6.76 1.40
CA PRO A 388 5.49 -5.38 1.83
C PRO A 388 4.55 -4.42 1.08
N PRO A 389 4.03 -3.36 1.75
CA PRO A 389 4.36 -2.94 3.11
C PRO A 389 3.59 -3.70 4.21
N PHE A 390 2.79 -4.71 3.85
CA PHE A 390 2.02 -5.49 4.80
C PHE A 390 2.92 -6.50 5.51
N ASP A 391 2.91 -6.42 6.84
CA ASP A 391 3.60 -7.36 7.71
C ASP A 391 2.61 -8.39 8.24
N LEU A 392 2.62 -9.57 7.61
CA LEU A 392 1.77 -10.69 7.97
C LEU A 392 2.60 -11.70 8.75
N ASP A 393 2.14 -12.06 9.94
CA ASP A 393 2.82 -13.08 10.77
C ASP A 393 2.71 -14.46 10.10
N ILE A 394 3.84 -14.95 9.61
CA ILE A 394 3.97 -16.24 8.93
C ILE A 394 4.86 -17.13 9.79
N ALA A 395 4.30 -18.24 10.27
CA ALA A 395 5.08 -19.25 10.98
C ALA A 395 6.20 -19.79 10.06
N GLY A 396 7.42 -19.94 10.59
CA GLY A 396 8.57 -20.34 9.77
C GLY A 396 8.36 -21.63 8.97
N SER A 397 7.77 -22.66 9.58
CA SER A 397 7.43 -23.91 8.89
C SER A 397 6.42 -23.72 7.74
N HIS A 398 5.48 -22.79 7.90
CA HIS A 398 4.48 -22.47 6.88
C HIS A 398 5.11 -21.79 5.66
N GLY A 399 6.07 -20.89 5.90
CA GLY A 399 6.85 -20.26 4.83
C GLY A 399 7.72 -21.26 4.06
N HIS A 400 8.31 -22.23 4.77
CA HIS A 400 9.11 -23.29 4.15
C HIS A 400 8.28 -24.17 3.20
N GLU A 401 7.11 -24.65 3.66
CA GLU A 401 6.20 -25.47 2.85
C GLU A 401 5.70 -24.72 1.60
N ALA A 402 5.36 -23.44 1.76
CA ALA A 402 4.95 -22.60 0.63
C ALA A 402 6.10 -22.37 -0.38
N LEU A 403 7.35 -22.31 0.08
CA LEU A 403 8.53 -22.16 -0.77
C LEU A 403 8.80 -23.42 -1.59
N GLU A 404 8.71 -24.60 -0.96
CA GLU A 404 8.82 -25.90 -1.64
C GLU A 404 7.78 -26.03 -2.75
N ALA A 405 6.50 -25.76 -2.43
CA ALA A 405 5.41 -25.78 -3.39
C ALA A 405 5.60 -24.79 -4.54
N LEU A 406 6.13 -23.60 -4.25
CA LEU A 406 6.43 -22.59 -5.27
C LEU A 406 7.49 -23.08 -6.25
N PHE A 407 8.65 -23.51 -5.75
CA PHE A 407 9.77 -23.91 -6.61
C PHE A 407 9.42 -25.09 -7.48
N GLU A 408 8.65 -26.06 -6.98
CA GLU A 408 8.17 -27.18 -7.81
C GLU A 408 7.24 -26.68 -8.94
N GLN A 409 6.46 -25.63 -8.70
CA GLN A 409 5.53 -25.08 -9.69
C GLN A 409 6.22 -24.24 -10.78
N VAL A 410 7.29 -23.52 -10.43
CA VAL A 410 7.87 -22.46 -11.29
C VAL A 410 9.24 -22.81 -11.90
N ARG A 411 9.94 -23.84 -11.38
CA ARG A 411 11.25 -24.24 -11.92
C ARG A 411 11.21 -24.60 -13.40
N ARG A 412 12.38 -24.56 -14.04
CA ARG A 412 12.51 -25.00 -15.43
C ARG A 412 12.37 -26.52 -15.50
N PRO A 413 11.76 -27.07 -16.57
CA PRO A 413 11.82 -28.51 -16.82
C PRO A 413 13.27 -29.03 -16.94
N SER A 414 14.19 -28.16 -17.36
CA SER A 414 15.63 -28.43 -17.47
C SER A 414 16.43 -28.10 -16.21
N SER A 415 15.78 -27.72 -15.09
CA SER A 415 16.48 -27.49 -13.82
C SER A 415 17.13 -28.79 -13.35
N GLU A 416 18.40 -28.71 -12.95
CA GLU A 416 19.16 -29.87 -12.46
C GLU A 416 18.66 -30.33 -11.08
N HIS A 417 18.04 -29.42 -10.33
CA HIS A 417 17.53 -29.64 -8.99
C HIS A 417 16.00 -29.71 -8.96
N SER A 418 15.44 -30.54 -8.08
CA SER A 418 14.00 -30.54 -7.83
C SER A 418 13.58 -29.30 -7.04
N GLY A 419 12.29 -28.95 -7.06
CA GLY A 419 11.77 -27.83 -6.26
C GLY A 419 12.07 -28.00 -4.76
N PRO A 420 11.83 -29.19 -4.16
CA PRO A 420 12.23 -29.48 -2.79
C PRO A 420 13.73 -29.32 -2.52
N ASP A 421 14.62 -29.76 -3.42
CA ASP A 421 16.07 -29.62 -3.23
C ASP A 421 16.49 -28.14 -3.16
N LEU A 422 15.99 -27.33 -4.11
CA LEU A 422 16.23 -25.89 -4.14
C LEU A 422 15.74 -25.22 -2.85
N ALA A 423 14.53 -25.56 -2.39
CA ALA A 423 13.92 -24.96 -1.21
C ALA A 423 14.66 -25.36 0.07
N GLN A 424 15.02 -26.64 0.21
CA GLN A 424 15.78 -27.14 1.37
C GLN A 424 17.17 -26.50 1.45
N ALA A 425 17.85 -26.33 0.32
CA ALA A 425 19.13 -25.62 0.27
C ALA A 425 18.98 -24.18 0.77
N VAL A 426 17.97 -23.45 0.29
CA VAL A 426 17.64 -22.08 0.73
C VAL A 426 17.32 -22.04 2.23
N ILE A 427 16.46 -22.93 2.73
CA ILE A 427 16.06 -22.99 4.15
C ILE A 427 17.28 -23.23 5.05
N ALA A 428 18.11 -24.21 4.68
CA ALA A 428 19.33 -24.53 5.42
C ALA A 428 20.31 -23.36 5.42
N ALA A 429 20.50 -22.71 4.27
CA ALA A 429 21.40 -21.58 4.13
C ALA A 429 20.94 -20.34 4.90
N VAL A 430 19.63 -20.03 4.88
CA VAL A 430 19.06 -18.94 5.70
C VAL A 430 19.24 -19.22 7.19
N LYS A 431 19.04 -20.46 7.63
CA LYS A 431 19.27 -20.86 9.03
C LYS A 431 20.74 -20.68 9.43
N GLU A 432 21.66 -21.10 8.58
CA GLU A 432 23.10 -20.96 8.78
C GLU A 432 23.53 -19.50 8.85
N ALA A 433 23.10 -18.67 7.90
CA ALA A 433 23.42 -17.24 7.87
C ALA A 433 22.87 -16.50 9.11
N LYS A 434 21.64 -16.84 9.55
CA LYS A 434 21.06 -16.31 10.79
C LYS A 434 21.91 -16.68 12.00
N ALA A 435 22.40 -17.92 12.08
CA ALA A 435 23.28 -18.36 13.16
C ALA A 435 24.64 -17.65 13.14
N ALA A 436 25.23 -17.48 11.96
CA ALA A 436 26.51 -16.79 11.77
C ALA A 436 26.49 -15.34 12.25
N LEU A 437 25.32 -14.68 12.21
CA LEU A 437 25.12 -13.27 12.57
C LEU A 437 24.32 -13.04 13.88
N GLN A 438 23.94 -14.10 14.60
CA GLN A 438 23.17 -14.03 15.84
C GLN A 438 23.95 -13.35 16.98
N GLU A 439 23.44 -12.27 17.56
CA GLU A 439 24.00 -11.60 18.75
C GLU A 439 23.09 -11.76 19.97
N SER A 440 23.65 -11.61 21.17
CA SER A 440 22.88 -11.54 22.40
C SER A 440 21.88 -10.38 22.35
N GLY A 441 20.61 -10.65 22.64
CA GLY A 441 19.53 -9.65 22.62
C GLY A 441 18.95 -9.30 21.24
N PHE A 442 19.53 -9.78 20.13
CA PHE A 442 18.94 -9.59 18.81
C PHE A 442 17.86 -10.66 18.53
N ARG A 443 16.65 -10.22 18.20
CA ARG A 443 15.55 -11.10 17.79
C ARG A 443 15.32 -10.97 16.30
N TRP A 444 15.39 -12.09 15.58
CA TRP A 444 14.89 -12.15 14.22
C TRP A 444 13.38 -11.88 14.25
N GLY A 445 12.96 -10.89 13.49
CA GLY A 445 11.57 -10.49 13.35
C GLY A 445 11.45 -9.60 12.12
N PRO A 446 10.22 -9.28 11.69
CA PRO A 446 10.02 -8.38 10.58
C PRO A 446 10.64 -7.02 10.92
N VAL A 447 11.70 -6.67 10.20
CA VAL A 447 12.22 -5.30 10.20
C VAL A 447 11.19 -4.51 9.41
N LEU A 448 10.24 -3.87 10.12
CA LEU A 448 9.24 -3.01 9.50
C LEU A 448 9.96 -1.86 8.80
N ILE A 449 10.01 -1.97 7.48
CA ILE A 449 10.52 -0.92 6.62
C ILE A 449 9.35 0.06 6.46
N THR A 450 9.49 1.26 7.03
CA THR A 450 8.50 2.34 6.92
C THR A 450 8.39 2.79 5.47
N ALA A 451 7.51 2.17 4.71
CA ALA A 451 7.18 2.59 3.36
C ALA A 451 6.53 3.98 3.40
N GLY A 452 7.20 4.99 2.86
CA GLY A 452 6.49 6.14 2.32
C GLY A 452 5.48 5.63 1.29
N ILE A 453 4.27 6.19 1.30
CA ILE A 453 3.07 5.75 0.58
C ILE A 453 3.24 5.62 -0.96
N GLY A 454 4.40 5.97 -1.53
CA GLY A 454 4.73 5.71 -2.94
C GLY A 454 5.39 4.36 -3.18
N MET A 455 4.68 3.24 -2.93
CA MET A 455 5.24 1.90 -3.07
C MET A 455 4.74 1.15 -4.32
N LEU A 456 5.72 0.86 -5.21
CA LEU A 456 5.77 -0.19 -6.24
C LEU A 456 4.92 -0.02 -7.53
N ALA A 457 5.48 0.72 -8.49
CA ALA A 457 5.69 0.14 -9.83
C ALA A 457 7.01 0.64 -10.45
N ALA A 458 8.11 0.11 -9.93
CA ALA A 458 9.42 0.25 -10.54
C ALA A 458 10.36 -0.88 -10.11
N THR A 459 9.86 -2.12 -10.03
CA THR A 459 10.74 -3.29 -9.83
C THR A 459 11.64 -3.58 -11.05
N GLY A 460 11.67 -2.68 -12.05
CA GLY A 460 12.67 -2.71 -13.12
C GLY A 460 12.78 -1.45 -13.96
N VAL A 461 12.26 -0.31 -13.53
CA VAL A 461 12.35 0.95 -14.30
C VAL A 461 12.85 2.05 -13.39
N GLY A 462 14.17 2.15 -13.27
CA GLY A 462 14.78 3.43 -12.90
C GLY A 462 14.44 4.45 -13.98
N LEU A 463 13.71 5.49 -13.61
CA LEU A 463 13.54 6.66 -14.46
C LEU A 463 14.89 7.37 -14.58
N ALA A 464 15.65 7.06 -15.64
CA ALA A 464 16.73 7.92 -16.08
C ALA A 464 16.11 9.22 -16.58
N ILE A 465 16.16 10.30 -15.77
CA ILE A 465 15.93 11.65 -16.29
C ILE A 465 17.04 11.87 -17.33
N ALA A 466 16.68 12.15 -18.57
CA ALA A 466 17.62 12.39 -19.65
C ALA A 466 18.53 13.58 -19.32
N VAL A 467 19.73 13.29 -18.80
CA VAL A 467 20.82 14.26 -18.65
C VAL A 467 21.69 14.17 -19.92
N PRO A 468 22.18 15.30 -20.49
CA PRO A 468 22.93 15.30 -21.75
C PRO A 468 24.09 14.28 -21.76
N ALA A 469 24.28 13.65 -22.93
CA ALA A 469 25.21 12.56 -23.16
C ALA A 469 26.64 12.89 -22.66
N GLY A 470 27.08 12.15 -21.64
CA GLY A 470 28.39 12.30 -20.99
C GLY A 470 28.37 11.93 -19.50
N LEU A 471 27.25 12.19 -18.81
CA LEU A 471 27.03 11.91 -17.37
C LEU A 471 26.01 10.79 -17.09
N ALA A 472 25.54 10.11 -18.15
CA ALA A 472 24.33 9.27 -18.15
C ALA A 472 24.44 7.93 -17.37
N GLY A 473 25.64 7.42 -17.09
CA GLY A 473 25.80 6.12 -16.41
C GLY A 473 25.43 6.16 -14.93
N ALA A 474 25.98 7.13 -14.19
CA ALA A 474 25.84 7.23 -12.74
C ALA A 474 24.43 7.59 -12.28
N ALA A 475 23.81 8.56 -12.97
CA ALA A 475 22.47 9.04 -12.63
C ALA A 475 21.38 8.02 -12.93
N ALA A 476 21.52 7.20 -13.99
CA ALA A 476 20.58 6.13 -14.33
C ALA A 476 20.66 4.94 -13.33
N ILE A 477 21.86 4.62 -12.85
CA ILE A 477 22.08 3.61 -11.80
C ILE A 477 21.49 4.11 -10.49
N ALA A 478 21.81 5.36 -10.10
CA ALA A 478 21.30 5.98 -8.89
C ALA A 478 19.78 6.17 -8.92
N SER A 479 19.16 6.47 -10.08
CA SER A 479 17.69 6.55 -10.19
C SER A 479 17.02 5.18 -10.11
N THR A 480 17.64 4.13 -10.68
CA THR A 480 17.16 2.74 -10.52
C THR A 480 17.18 2.34 -9.05
N LEU A 481 18.26 2.68 -8.34
CA LEU A 481 18.40 2.46 -6.89
C LEU A 481 17.52 3.40 -6.05
N ALA A 482 17.30 4.66 -6.46
CA ALA A 482 16.50 5.66 -5.73
C ALA A 482 14.99 5.47 -5.90
N THR A 483 14.54 4.75 -6.93
CA THR A 483 13.13 4.32 -7.04
C THR A 483 12.79 3.28 -5.96
N PHE A 484 13.81 2.72 -5.29
CA PHE A 484 13.71 2.02 -4.01
C PHE A 484 13.97 3.02 -2.87
N GLY A 485 12.98 3.84 -2.53
CA GLY A 485 13.11 4.82 -1.45
C GLY A 485 13.60 4.21 -0.12
N PRO A 486 13.96 5.04 0.88
CA PRO A 486 14.48 4.56 2.18
C PRO A 486 13.52 3.64 2.95
N GLY A 487 12.26 3.55 2.48
CA GLY A 487 11.20 2.66 2.94
C GLY A 487 10.88 1.45 2.06
N GLY A 488 11.68 1.14 1.04
CA GLY A 488 11.45 0.04 0.08
C GLY A 488 12.54 -1.05 0.08
N MET A 489 13.49 -0.98 1.03
CA MET A 489 14.66 -1.86 1.11
C MET A 489 14.34 -3.27 1.59
N VAL A 490 13.58 -4.00 0.78
CA VAL A 490 13.99 -5.36 0.44
C VAL A 490 15.02 -5.22 -0.69
N GLY A 491 16.17 -4.66 -0.31
CA GLY A 491 17.35 -4.56 -1.18
C GLY A 491 17.97 -5.94 -1.42
N GLY A 492 17.52 -7.01 -0.74
CA GLY A 492 18.06 -8.36 -0.88
C GLY A 492 18.10 -8.82 -2.34
N ILE A 493 16.95 -9.04 -2.98
CA ILE A 493 16.94 -9.51 -4.37
C ILE A 493 17.59 -8.51 -5.31
N ALA A 494 17.30 -7.20 -5.24
CA ALA A 494 17.87 -6.26 -6.22
C ALA A 494 19.40 -6.09 -6.08
N THR A 495 19.90 -5.96 -4.84
CA THR A 495 21.34 -5.89 -4.54
C THR A 495 22.01 -7.22 -4.90
N LEU A 496 21.42 -8.36 -4.52
CA LEU A 496 21.99 -9.67 -4.85
C LEU A 496 21.96 -9.92 -6.36
N THR A 497 20.83 -9.72 -7.03
CA THR A 497 20.66 -9.88 -8.49
C THR A 497 21.60 -8.96 -9.28
N ALA A 498 21.88 -7.74 -8.77
CA ALA A 498 22.85 -6.84 -9.40
C ALA A 498 24.31 -7.30 -9.25
N LEU A 499 24.65 -7.97 -8.15
CA LEU A 499 25.99 -8.54 -7.94
C LEU A 499 26.20 -9.85 -8.71
N THR A 500 25.14 -10.67 -8.86
CA THR A 500 25.19 -11.94 -9.57
C THR A 500 25.14 -11.79 -11.11
N GLY A 501 25.17 -10.56 -11.63
CA GLY A 501 25.14 -10.25 -13.06
C GLY A 501 23.77 -10.35 -13.74
N ALA A 502 22.73 -10.78 -13.01
CA ALA A 502 21.38 -10.95 -13.53
C ALA A 502 20.55 -9.65 -13.53
N ALA A 503 21.07 -8.52 -13.00
CA ALA A 503 20.42 -7.22 -13.11
C ALA A 503 20.92 -6.46 -14.34
N SER A 504 19.97 -5.98 -15.12
CA SER A 504 20.26 -5.11 -16.26
C SER A 504 20.30 -3.64 -15.85
N VAL A 505 21.36 -2.92 -16.19
CA VAL A 505 21.43 -1.46 -16.11
C VAL A 505 20.79 -0.85 -17.36
N MET A 506 19.86 0.09 -17.17
CA MET A 506 19.21 0.80 -18.28
C MET A 506 20.16 1.85 -18.86
N THR A 507 20.42 1.76 -20.15
CA THR A 507 21.00 2.87 -20.92
C THR A 507 19.90 3.89 -21.25
N GLY A 508 20.26 5.13 -21.58
CA GLY A 508 19.32 6.21 -21.90
C GLY A 508 18.36 5.93 -23.09
N VAL A 509 18.50 4.78 -23.76
CA VAL A 509 17.66 4.29 -24.86
C VAL A 509 16.68 3.19 -24.39
N GLY A 510 16.63 2.89 -23.09
CA GLY A 510 15.76 1.83 -22.53
C GLY A 510 16.29 0.41 -22.75
N VAL A 511 17.51 0.26 -23.25
CA VAL A 511 18.18 -1.03 -23.42
C VAL A 511 18.85 -1.42 -22.10
N ALA A 512 18.49 -2.60 -21.62
CA ALA A 512 19.01 -3.28 -20.45
C ALA A 512 20.37 -3.93 -20.79
N VAL A 513 21.43 -3.60 -20.06
CA VAL A 513 22.77 -4.20 -20.23
C VAL A 513 23.18 -4.88 -18.92
N GLU A 514 23.50 -6.17 -18.97
CA GLU A 514 24.15 -6.87 -17.86
C GLU A 514 25.59 -6.38 -17.73
N LEU A 515 26.00 -6.02 -16.51
CA LEU A 515 27.36 -5.54 -16.25
C LEU A 515 28.24 -6.72 -15.84
N SER A 516 29.31 -6.95 -16.61
CA SER A 516 30.39 -7.85 -16.21
C SER A 516 31.28 -7.17 -15.15
N PRO A 517 31.95 -7.93 -14.26
CA PRO A 517 33.01 -7.38 -13.39
C PRO A 517 34.14 -6.65 -14.13
N GLN A 518 34.28 -6.90 -15.44
CA GLN A 518 35.24 -6.20 -16.31
C GLN A 518 34.72 -4.85 -16.84
N ASP A 519 33.43 -4.53 -16.64
CA ASP A 519 32.83 -3.28 -17.07
C ASP A 519 33.19 -2.15 -16.09
N PRO A 520 33.72 -0.99 -16.55
CA PRO A 520 34.04 0.13 -15.68
C PRO A 520 32.86 0.66 -14.84
N ARG A 521 31.62 0.41 -15.28
CA ARG A 521 30.39 0.80 -14.56
C ARG A 521 30.09 -0.13 -13.38
N TYR A 522 30.67 -1.33 -13.35
CA TYR A 522 30.49 -2.28 -12.25
C TYR A 522 30.97 -1.69 -10.92
N GLU A 523 32.13 -1.04 -10.93
CA GLU A 523 32.70 -0.39 -9.76
C GLU A 523 31.82 0.74 -9.22
N LEU A 524 31.18 1.50 -10.12
CA LEU A 524 30.24 2.56 -9.75
C LEU A 524 28.97 2.01 -9.10
N VAL A 525 28.44 0.89 -9.62
CA VAL A 525 27.30 0.19 -9.02
C VAL A 525 27.67 -0.34 -7.64
N ARG A 526 28.82 -1.02 -7.54
CA ARG A 526 29.35 -1.57 -6.29
C ARG A 526 29.53 -0.50 -5.22
N GLU A 527 30.03 0.66 -5.60
CA GLU A 527 30.18 1.82 -4.71
C GLU A 527 28.84 2.32 -4.17
N ALA A 528 27.87 2.57 -5.06
CA ALA A 528 26.55 3.03 -4.67
C ALA A 528 25.84 2.04 -3.72
N MET A 529 26.01 0.74 -3.98
CA MET A 529 25.46 -0.33 -3.14
C MET A 529 26.14 -0.39 -1.76
N ALA A 530 27.46 -0.20 -1.71
CA ALA A 530 28.19 -0.15 -0.45
C ALA A 530 27.74 1.01 0.42
N THR A 531 27.56 2.20 -0.17
CA THR A 531 27.00 3.37 0.53
C THR A 531 25.60 3.09 1.04
N GLN A 532 24.72 2.52 0.20
CA GLN A 532 23.36 2.17 0.62
C GLN A 532 23.33 1.17 1.78
N LEU A 533 24.22 0.16 1.78
CA LEU A 533 24.35 -0.78 2.89
C LEU A 533 24.87 -0.09 4.15
N ALA A 534 25.86 0.80 4.02
CA ALA A 534 26.41 1.55 5.14
C ALA A 534 25.35 2.46 5.81
N ASP A 535 24.42 3.02 5.03
CA ASP A 535 23.33 3.87 5.53
C ASP A 535 22.25 3.12 6.32
N GLN A 536 22.13 1.80 6.13
CA GLN A 536 21.14 0.99 6.83
C GLN A 536 21.35 1.00 8.35
N THR A 537 20.27 0.85 9.11
CA THR A 537 20.38 0.56 10.55
C THR A 537 21.09 -0.78 10.79
N ALA A 538 21.69 -0.99 11.96
CA ALA A 538 22.38 -2.25 12.25
C ALA A 538 21.47 -3.51 12.14
N ALA A 539 20.16 -3.36 12.35
CA ALA A 539 19.19 -4.44 12.17
C ALA A 539 18.90 -4.74 10.68
N GLN A 540 18.73 -3.69 9.87
CA GLN A 540 18.56 -3.81 8.42
C GLN A 540 19.82 -4.39 7.77
N LEU A 541 21.00 -3.85 8.10
CA LEU A 541 22.28 -4.33 7.62
C LEU A 541 22.48 -5.81 7.95
N ARG A 542 22.16 -6.24 9.17
CA ARG A 542 22.25 -7.65 9.57
C ARG A 542 21.35 -8.55 8.70
N THR A 543 20.18 -8.08 8.31
CA THR A 543 19.25 -8.84 7.46
C THR A 543 19.75 -8.91 6.02
N SER A 544 20.22 -7.79 5.46
CA SER A 544 20.83 -7.72 4.12
C SER A 544 22.04 -8.65 3.99
N VAL A 545 22.94 -8.60 4.97
CA VAL A 545 24.16 -9.42 5.01
C VAL A 545 23.85 -10.90 5.27
N ALA A 546 22.83 -11.21 6.08
CA ALA A 546 22.34 -12.58 6.20
C ALA A 546 21.84 -13.14 4.85
N GLY A 547 21.16 -12.31 4.05
CA GLY A 547 20.75 -12.68 2.70
C GLY A 547 21.93 -13.02 1.80
N MET A 548 22.98 -12.20 1.81
CA MET A 548 24.22 -12.46 1.05
C MET A 548 24.87 -13.79 1.43
N LEU A 549 25.06 -14.03 2.72
CA LEU A 549 25.66 -15.28 3.20
C LEU A 549 24.77 -16.50 2.88
N ALA A 550 23.45 -16.34 2.96
CA ALA A 550 22.51 -17.41 2.63
C ALA A 550 22.52 -17.76 1.13
N VAL A 551 22.66 -16.77 0.24
CA VAL A 551 22.81 -17.05 -1.20
C VAL A 551 24.08 -17.86 -1.45
N LEU A 552 25.22 -17.47 -0.88
CA LEU A 552 26.49 -18.19 -1.06
C LEU A 552 26.42 -19.62 -0.53
N SER A 553 25.86 -19.82 0.67
CA SER A 553 25.69 -21.16 1.24
C SER A 553 24.73 -22.01 0.39
N ALA A 554 23.65 -21.44 -0.13
CA ALA A 554 22.73 -22.14 -1.02
C ALA A 554 23.39 -22.50 -2.38
N GLN A 555 24.16 -21.59 -2.97
CA GLN A 555 24.91 -21.84 -4.20
C GLN A 555 25.91 -22.98 -4.02
N GLY A 556 26.68 -22.97 -2.93
CA GLY A 556 27.63 -24.04 -2.61
C GLY A 556 26.96 -25.40 -2.41
N ARG A 557 25.77 -25.42 -1.77
CA ARG A 557 24.97 -26.65 -1.56
C ARG A 557 24.43 -27.25 -2.87
N LEU A 558 24.14 -26.40 -3.85
CA LEU A 558 23.55 -26.75 -5.13
C LEU A 558 24.57 -26.82 -6.28
N GLY A 559 25.87 -26.64 -5.99
CA GLY A 559 26.90 -26.62 -7.03
C GLY A 559 26.73 -25.51 -8.07
N LEU A 560 26.03 -24.42 -7.74
CA LEU A 560 25.82 -23.28 -8.63
C LEU A 560 27.06 -22.39 -8.69
N ALA A 561 27.15 -21.54 -9.72
CA ALA A 561 28.17 -20.50 -9.79
C ALA A 561 28.17 -19.63 -8.52
N SER A 562 29.35 -19.42 -7.94
CA SER A 562 29.54 -18.71 -6.68
C SER A 562 29.74 -17.22 -6.91
N ASP A 563 29.03 -16.39 -6.14
CA ASP A 563 29.19 -14.94 -6.14
C ASP A 563 30.08 -14.44 -4.99
N ALA A 564 30.93 -15.32 -4.44
CA ALA A 564 31.72 -15.05 -3.23
C ALA A 564 32.61 -13.81 -3.38
N ASP A 565 33.34 -13.69 -4.49
CA ASP A 565 34.25 -12.57 -4.73
C ASP A 565 33.50 -11.22 -4.82
N SER A 566 32.35 -11.21 -5.49
CA SER A 566 31.51 -10.01 -5.63
C SER A 566 30.93 -9.57 -4.29
N ILE A 567 30.45 -10.52 -3.49
CA ILE A 567 29.89 -10.25 -2.16
C ILE A 567 30.99 -9.82 -1.19
N GLU A 568 32.16 -10.48 -1.20
CA GLU A 568 33.31 -10.09 -0.38
C GLU A 568 33.77 -8.67 -0.72
N GLY A 569 33.94 -8.35 -2.01
CA GLY A 569 34.32 -7.02 -2.47
C GLY A 569 33.32 -5.93 -2.04
N LEU A 570 32.02 -6.21 -2.06
CA LEU A 570 30.99 -5.29 -1.57
C LEU A 570 31.06 -5.12 -0.04
N LEU A 571 31.22 -6.21 0.71
CA LEU A 571 31.31 -6.16 2.17
C LEU A 571 32.57 -5.46 2.66
N LEU A 572 33.72 -5.67 2.01
CA LEU A 572 34.96 -4.95 2.29
C LEU A 572 34.80 -3.45 2.04
N ARG A 573 34.12 -3.05 0.95
CA ARG A 573 33.86 -1.63 0.69
C ARG A 573 32.89 -1.03 1.72
N THR A 574 31.84 -1.77 2.07
CA THR A 574 30.90 -1.36 3.11
C THR A 574 31.59 -1.24 4.47
N ASP A 575 32.51 -2.17 4.80
CA ASP A 575 33.33 -2.12 6.00
C ASP A 575 34.13 -0.82 6.04
N ALA A 576 34.88 -0.48 4.98
CA ALA A 576 35.68 0.75 4.93
C ALA A 576 34.85 2.01 5.24
N LEU A 577 33.64 2.13 4.66
CA LEU A 577 32.71 3.23 4.94
C LEU A 577 32.25 3.25 6.40
N VAL A 578 31.85 2.10 6.93
CA VAL A 578 31.39 1.95 8.31
C VAL A 578 32.50 2.21 9.33
N GLN A 579 33.72 1.75 9.06
CA GLN A 579 34.89 1.98 9.92
C GLN A 579 35.27 3.46 9.97
N HIS A 580 35.22 4.14 8.83
CA HIS A 580 35.48 5.58 8.74
C HIS A 580 34.50 6.38 9.63
N GLU A 581 33.19 6.19 9.42
CA GLU A 581 32.15 6.86 10.22
C GLU A 581 32.21 6.49 11.70
N ARG A 582 32.50 5.22 12.00
CA ARG A 582 32.69 4.76 13.39
C ARG A 582 33.83 5.49 14.08
N GLY A 583 34.96 5.70 13.39
CA GLY A 583 36.12 6.45 13.90
C GLY A 583 35.73 7.87 14.29
N LEU A 584 35.08 8.60 13.37
CA LEU A 584 34.57 9.96 13.61
C LEU A 584 33.61 10.00 14.82
N HIS A 585 32.67 9.06 14.90
CA HIS A 585 31.73 8.97 16.02
C HIS A 585 32.40 8.62 17.36
N ALA A 586 33.49 7.85 17.34
CA ALA A 586 34.24 7.49 18.53
C ALA A 586 35.06 8.68 19.06
N GLU A 587 35.63 9.49 18.17
CA GLU A 587 36.42 10.68 18.52
C GLU A 587 35.53 11.85 18.98
N ILE A 588 34.47 12.15 18.23
CA ILE A 588 33.63 13.35 18.46
C ILE A 588 32.64 13.16 19.62
N ALA A 589 32.06 11.96 19.75
CA ALA A 589 30.93 11.72 20.66
C ALA A 589 31.00 10.36 21.37
N PRO A 590 32.10 10.04 22.09
CA PRO A 590 32.32 8.73 22.68
C PRO A 590 31.17 8.30 23.61
N GLY A 591 30.79 7.02 23.53
CA GLY A 591 29.78 6.41 24.42
C GLY A 591 28.32 6.80 24.15
N ARG A 592 28.04 7.69 23.19
CA ARG A 592 26.68 8.12 22.83
C ARG A 592 25.93 7.04 22.02
N PRO A 593 24.58 7.10 21.96
CA PRO A 593 23.78 6.13 21.19
C PRO A 593 24.20 5.97 19.73
N GLY A 594 24.59 7.07 19.05
CA GLY A 594 25.08 7.04 17.67
C GLY A 594 26.35 6.18 17.52
N THR A 595 27.34 6.36 18.40
CA THR A 595 28.58 5.56 18.42
C THR A 595 28.27 4.09 18.70
N LYS A 596 27.33 3.79 19.61
CA LYS A 596 26.86 2.41 19.85
C LYS A 596 26.21 1.80 18.60
N ALA A 597 25.47 2.58 17.82
CA ALA A 597 24.86 2.12 16.58
C ALA A 597 25.90 1.80 15.49
N TRP A 598 26.91 2.66 15.29
CA TRP A 598 28.02 2.40 14.36
C TRP A 598 28.88 1.20 14.80
N ASN A 599 29.14 1.05 16.10
CA ASN A 599 29.80 -0.14 16.63
C ASN A 599 29.00 -1.43 16.34
N ALA A 600 27.67 -1.37 16.39
CA ALA A 600 26.82 -2.50 16.02
C ALA A 600 26.89 -2.83 14.52
N LYS A 601 26.91 -1.82 13.64
CA LYS A 601 27.11 -2.03 12.19
C LYS A 601 28.46 -2.70 11.90
N ALA A 602 29.54 -2.20 12.49
CA ALA A 602 30.89 -2.76 12.30
C ALA A 602 30.98 -4.23 12.75
N ARG A 603 30.33 -4.60 13.87
CA ARG A 603 30.28 -6.01 14.31
C ARG A 603 29.54 -6.91 13.32
N VAL A 604 28.45 -6.43 12.72
CA VAL A 604 27.71 -7.21 11.71
C VAL A 604 28.62 -7.53 10.51
N ILE A 605 29.33 -6.52 9.98
CA ILE A 605 30.19 -6.69 8.81
C ILE A 605 31.40 -7.58 9.14
N SER A 606 32.06 -7.34 10.28
CA SER A 606 33.20 -8.16 10.73
C SER A 606 32.82 -9.65 10.86
N ARG A 607 31.66 -9.97 11.43
CA ARG A 607 31.19 -11.35 11.53
C ARG A 607 30.88 -11.97 10.18
N ALA A 608 30.38 -11.17 9.24
CA ALA A 608 30.09 -11.64 7.89
C ALA A 608 31.37 -11.97 7.13
N LEU A 609 32.37 -11.09 7.16
CA LEU A 609 33.70 -11.34 6.59
C LEU A 609 34.36 -12.58 7.21
N ALA A 610 34.32 -12.71 8.55
CA ALA A 610 34.81 -13.91 9.22
C ALA A 610 34.03 -15.20 8.82
N SER A 611 32.76 -15.06 8.43
CA SER A 611 31.98 -16.19 7.93
C SER A 611 32.39 -16.58 6.50
N LEU A 612 32.73 -15.61 5.65
CA LEU A 612 33.25 -15.83 4.31
C LEU A 612 34.63 -16.48 4.33
N GLU A 613 35.53 -16.01 5.19
CA GLU A 613 36.87 -16.58 5.36
C GLU A 613 36.82 -18.08 5.74
N ARG A 614 35.88 -18.46 6.62
CA ARG A 614 35.65 -19.87 6.98
C ARG A 614 35.08 -20.70 5.82
N HIS A 615 34.28 -20.10 4.93
CA HIS A 615 33.77 -20.77 3.72
C HIS A 615 34.88 -20.93 2.67
N ALA A 616 35.76 -19.94 2.50
CA ALA A 616 36.86 -19.96 1.53
C ALA A 616 38.04 -20.89 1.95
N GLY A 617 38.27 -21.04 3.26
CA GLY A 617 39.32 -21.90 3.84
C GLY A 617 39.16 -23.41 3.57
N GLY A 618 38.14 -23.82 2.82
CA GLY A 618 37.97 -25.18 2.32
C GLY A 618 38.62 -25.47 0.96
N SER A 619 39.02 -24.45 0.17
CA SER A 619 39.33 -24.70 -1.26
C SER A 619 40.40 -23.85 -1.97
N ASP A 620 41.06 -22.83 -1.38
CA ASP A 620 42.03 -22.00 -2.15
C ASP A 620 43.29 -21.52 -1.36
N PRO A 621 44.52 -21.92 -1.78
CA PRO A 621 45.79 -21.43 -1.21
C PRO A 621 46.00 -19.90 -1.31
N ALA A 622 45.40 -19.22 -2.27
CA ALA A 622 45.59 -17.77 -2.47
C ALA A 622 44.95 -16.93 -1.35
N VAL A 623 43.95 -17.46 -0.65
CA VAL A 623 43.25 -16.80 0.45
C VAL A 623 44.08 -16.85 1.75
N VAL A 624 44.82 -17.95 1.97
CA VAL A 624 45.76 -18.06 3.09
C VAL A 624 46.86 -16.98 3.00
N GLN A 625 47.33 -16.69 1.79
CA GLN A 625 48.32 -15.64 1.54
C GLN A 625 47.77 -14.23 1.88
N ARG A 626 46.48 -13.97 1.60
CA ARG A 626 45.83 -12.68 1.90
C ARG A 626 45.54 -12.50 3.40
N ALA A 627 45.22 -13.58 4.11
CA ALA A 627 45.05 -13.56 5.56
C ALA A 627 46.37 -13.23 6.28
N VAL A 628 47.51 -13.65 5.74
CA VAL A 628 48.84 -13.26 6.25
C VAL A 628 49.08 -11.77 6.05
N ILE A 629 48.79 -11.23 4.86
CA ILE A 629 48.97 -9.80 4.56
C ILE A 629 48.06 -8.91 5.42
N ARG A 630 46.81 -9.32 5.68
CA ARG A 630 45.90 -8.58 6.54
C ARG A 630 46.40 -8.52 7.99
N ARG A 631 46.99 -9.62 8.48
CA ARG A 631 47.57 -9.70 9.82
C ARG A 631 48.80 -8.80 9.98
N GLU A 632 49.63 -8.71 8.93
CA GLU A 632 50.78 -7.81 8.90
C GLU A 632 50.40 -6.31 8.87
N ILE A 633 49.22 -5.97 8.33
CA ILE A 633 48.70 -4.59 8.31
C ILE A 633 48.02 -4.21 9.64
N GLU A 634 47.42 -5.17 10.36
CA GLU A 634 46.81 -4.92 11.67
C GLU A 634 47.85 -4.86 12.82
N GLU A 635 49.04 -5.42 12.61
CA GLU A 635 50.15 -5.44 13.59
C GLU A 635 51.21 -4.34 13.37
N GLY A 636 51.07 -3.49 12.34
CA GLY A 636 51.92 -2.32 12.06
C GLY A 636 51.17 -1.01 12.16
#